data_AF-A0A9X3EFJ4-F1
#
_entry.id   AF-A0A9X3EFJ4-F1
#
_cell.length_a   1.000
_cell.length_b   1.000
_cell.length_c   1.000
_cell.angle_alpha   90.00
_cell.angle_beta   90.00
_cell.angle_gamma   90.00
#
_symmetry.space_group_name_H-M   'P 1'
#
loop_
_entity.id
_entity.type
_entity.pdbx_description
1 polymer ?
#
loop_
_entity_poly.entity_id
_entity_poly.type
_entity_poly.pdbx_seq_one_letter_code
_entity_poly.pdbx_strand_id
1 'polypeptide(L)'
;MALTILAASPASANDDFDMPMPEVLTPMRLSEPLSETPAAVTVITTDQLRQWGIHEFSDIFTYVPDMFTARSPDSTQPRCLP
;
A
#
# COMPACT_ATOMS: atom_id res chain seq x y z
N MET A 1 14.72 18.70 32.76
CA MET A 1 13.78 18.06 31.82
C MET A 1 14.61 17.46 30.70
N ALA A 2 14.93 16.16 30.79
CA ALA A 2 15.68 15.44 29.76
C ALA A 2 14.74 14.41 29.15
N LEU A 3 14.54 14.47 27.83
CA LEU A 3 13.65 13.60 27.08
C LEU A 3 14.43 12.33 26.70
N THR A 4 14.14 11.21 27.37
CA THR A 4 14.74 9.91 27.06
C THR A 4 14.07 9.34 25.81
N ILE A 5 14.84 9.18 24.74
CA ILE A 5 14.42 8.46 23.54
C ILE A 5 14.54 6.96 23.84
N LEU A 6 13.42 6.24 23.85
CA LEU A 6 13.40 4.79 23.97
C LEU A 6 13.79 4.18 22.62
N ALA A 7 15.05 3.75 22.50
CA ALA A 7 15.50 2.91 21.40
C ALA A 7 14.98 1.48 21.62
N ALA A 8 13.95 1.07 20.89
CA ALA A 8 13.55 -0.34 20.80
C ALA A 8 14.56 -1.08 19.89
N SER A 9 15.56 -1.72 20.52
CA SER A 9 16.51 -2.63 19.86
C SER A 9 15.80 -3.93 19.45
N PRO A 10 16.22 -4.60 18.35
CA PRO A 10 15.39 -5.56 17.63
C PRO A 10 15.33 -6.92 18.33
N ALA A 11 14.13 -7.33 18.72
CA ALA A 11 13.88 -8.72 19.09
C ALA A 11 13.83 -9.55 17.81
N SER A 12 14.81 -10.44 17.65
CA SER A 12 14.87 -11.47 16.60
C SER A 12 13.53 -12.19 16.46
N ALA A 13 12.88 -12.00 15.31
CA ALA A 13 11.71 -12.77 14.87
C ALA A 13 12.09 -13.51 13.59
N ASN A 14 12.96 -14.52 13.71
CA ASN A 14 13.35 -15.38 12.59
C ASN A 14 12.45 -16.63 12.46
N ASP A 15 11.25 -16.61 13.05
CA ASP A 15 10.27 -17.71 13.03
C ASP A 15 8.96 -17.32 12.30
N ASP A 16 8.98 -16.27 11.48
CA ASP A 16 7.79 -15.77 10.76
C ASP A 16 7.91 -15.94 9.22
N PHE A 17 8.88 -16.75 8.77
CA PHE A 17 9.22 -16.93 7.36
C PHE A 17 8.26 -17.85 6.56
N ASP A 18 7.30 -18.50 7.22
CA ASP A 18 6.33 -19.42 6.56
C ASP A 18 5.04 -18.73 6.09
N MET A 19 4.89 -17.41 6.31
CA MET A 19 3.80 -16.67 5.68
C MET A 19 4.12 -16.39 4.21
N PRO A 20 3.18 -16.62 3.27
CA PRO A 20 3.41 -16.37 1.85
C PRO A 20 3.71 -14.88 1.65
N MET A 21 4.97 -14.56 1.39
CA MET A 21 5.43 -13.20 1.16
C MET A 21 4.91 -12.73 -0.21
N PRO A 22 4.39 -11.50 -0.33
CA PRO A 22 3.93 -10.99 -1.62
C PRO A 22 5.12 -10.89 -2.58
N GLU A 23 5.04 -11.61 -3.71
CA GLU A 23 5.99 -11.49 -4.81
C GLU A 23 5.66 -10.28 -5.70
N VAL A 24 6.70 -9.59 -6.17
CA VAL A 24 6.53 -8.45 -7.08
C VAL A 24 7.37 -8.65 -8.33
N LEU A 25 6.73 -8.57 -9.50
CA LEU A 25 7.40 -8.71 -10.80
C LEU A 25 7.92 -7.39 -11.37
N THR A 26 7.23 -6.28 -11.08
CA THR A 26 7.38 -5.02 -11.80
C THR A 26 8.67 -4.20 -11.56
N PRO A 27 9.31 -4.18 -10.38
CA PRO A 27 10.39 -3.23 -10.09
C PRO A 27 11.70 -3.55 -10.83
N MET A 28 11.97 -4.83 -11.11
CA MET A 28 13.18 -5.29 -11.82
C MET A 28 12.89 -6.29 -12.96
N ARG A 29 11.61 -6.56 -13.28
CA ARG A 29 11.19 -7.66 -14.17
C ARG A 29 11.72 -9.03 -13.74
N LEU A 30 12.02 -9.18 -12.45
CA LEU A 30 12.48 -10.38 -11.78
C LEU A 30 11.49 -10.65 -10.63
N SER A 31 11.03 -11.90 -10.48
CA SER A 31 10.20 -12.29 -9.32
C SER A 31 11.09 -12.30 -8.10
N GLU A 32 11.06 -11.20 -7.34
CA GLU A 32 11.75 -11.07 -6.08
C GLU A 32 10.73 -10.82 -4.97
N PRO A 33 11.00 -11.28 -3.73
CA PRO A 33 10.17 -10.93 -2.60
C PRO A 33 10.21 -9.41 -2.36
N LEU A 34 9.09 -8.86 -1.87
CA LEU A 34 8.97 -7.42 -1.60
C LEU A 34 10.09 -6.87 -0.70
N SER A 35 10.59 -7.67 0.25
CA SER A 35 11.66 -7.26 1.19
C SER A 35 13.03 -7.07 0.55
N GLU A 36 13.26 -7.69 -0.60
CA GLU A 36 14.57 -7.67 -1.29
C GLU A 36 14.55 -6.75 -2.52
N THR A 37 13.39 -6.17 -2.82
CA THR A 37 13.21 -5.25 -3.94
C THR A 37 13.94 -3.92 -3.65
N PRO A 38 14.83 -3.44 -4.53
CA PRO A 38 15.57 -2.18 -4.34
C PRO A 38 14.74 -0.91 -4.59
N ALA A 39 13.41 -1.04 -4.72
CA ALA A 39 12.46 0.01 -5.04
C ALA A 39 11.28 0.00 -4.06
N ALA A 40 10.72 1.18 -3.78
CA ALA A 40 9.54 1.29 -2.93
C ALA A 40 8.30 0.77 -3.67
N VAL A 41 7.65 -0.25 -3.11
CA VAL A 41 6.45 -0.87 -3.67
C VAL A 41 5.36 -0.92 -2.60
N THR A 42 4.14 -0.52 -2.97
CA THR A 42 2.95 -0.64 -2.11
C THR A 42 2.04 -1.72 -2.68
N VAL A 43 1.79 -2.77 -1.91
CA VAL A 43 0.86 -3.85 -2.29
C VAL A 43 -0.49 -3.57 -1.65
N ILE A 44 -1.52 -3.42 -2.49
CA ILE A 44 -2.89 -3.19 -2.05
C ILE A 44 -3.74 -4.39 -2.45
N THR A 45 -4.35 -5.06 -1.47
CA THR A 45 -5.09 -6.31 -1.68
C THR A 45 -6.58 -6.08 -1.90
N THR A 46 -7.26 -7.05 -2.49
CA THR A 46 -8.72 -7.00 -2.69
C THR A 46 -9.49 -6.84 -1.38
N ASP A 47 -9.05 -7.49 -0.30
CA ASP A 47 -9.69 -7.38 1.00
C ASP A 47 -9.53 -5.99 1.61
N GLN A 48 -8.39 -5.34 1.39
CA GLN A 48 -8.17 -3.94 1.79
C GLN A 48 -9.09 -3.01 1.02
N LEU A 49 -9.18 -3.17 -0.31
CA LEU A 49 -10.08 -2.37 -1.15
C LEU A 49 -11.55 -2.46 -0.68
N ARG A 50 -11.99 -3.67 -0.32
CA ARG A 50 -13.35 -3.91 0.20
C ARG A 50 -13.57 -3.26 1.57
N GLN A 51 -12.60 -3.37 2.47
CA GLN A 51 -12.67 -2.76 3.80
C GLN A 51 -12.67 -1.23 3.74
N TRP A 52 -11.93 -0.64 2.80
CA TRP A 52 -11.87 0.80 2.59
C TRP A 52 -13.07 1.37 1.83
N GLY A 53 -13.95 0.52 1.29
CA GLY A 53 -15.15 0.95 0.56
C GLY A 53 -14.83 1.75 -0.70
N ILE A 54 -13.71 1.43 -1.37
CA ILE A 54 -13.28 2.20 -2.55
C ILE A 54 -14.20 1.93 -3.73
N HIS A 55 -14.71 3.02 -4.32
CA HIS A 55 -15.60 2.98 -5.49
C HIS A 55 -14.92 3.49 -6.77
N GLU A 56 -13.87 4.31 -6.64
CA GLU A 56 -13.10 4.85 -7.75
C GLU A 56 -11.64 4.43 -7.64
N PHE A 57 -11.03 4.05 -8.77
CA PHE A 57 -9.64 3.60 -8.78
C PHE A 57 -8.65 4.69 -8.34
N SER A 58 -8.98 5.96 -8.57
CA SER A 58 -8.13 7.09 -8.17
C SER A 58 -8.00 7.23 -6.66
N ASP A 59 -9.03 6.89 -5.89
CA ASP A 59 -9.03 6.95 -4.41
C ASP A 59 -8.04 5.94 -3.79
N ILE A 60 -7.68 4.88 -4.52
CA ILE A 60 -6.68 3.89 -4.10
C ILE A 60 -5.32 4.55 -3.89
N PHE A 61 -4.98 5.50 -4.75
CA PHE A 61 -3.67 6.15 -4.74
C PHE A 61 -3.45 7.08 -3.55
N THR A 62 -4.50 7.50 -2.84
CA THR A 62 -4.37 8.26 -1.59
C THR A 62 -3.73 7.43 -0.47
N TYR A 63 -3.77 6.10 -0.56
CA TYR A 63 -3.15 5.19 0.41
C TYR A 63 -1.66 4.92 0.12
N VAL A 64 -1.14 5.40 -1.01
CA VAL A 64 0.28 5.29 -1.37
C VAL A 64 1.04 6.46 -0.76
N PRO A 65 2.18 6.22 -0.06
CA PRO A 65 2.97 7.29 0.52
C PRO A 65 3.49 8.24 -0.57
N ASP A 66 3.57 9.53 -0.22
CA ASP A 66 4.05 10.62 -1.09
C ASP A 66 3.27 10.77 -2.42
N MET A 67 2.07 10.18 -2.53
CA MET A 67 1.21 10.29 -3.70
C MET A 67 0.00 11.20 -3.42
N PHE A 68 -0.20 12.20 -4.27
CA PHE A 68 -1.34 13.12 -4.18
C PHE A 68 -2.31 12.91 -5.33
N THR A 69 -3.59 12.75 -4.99
CA THR A 69 -4.68 12.55 -5.94
C THR A 69 -5.49 13.83 -6.08
N ALA A 70 -5.56 14.38 -7.29
CA ALA A 70 -6.44 15.51 -7.58
C ALA A 70 -7.74 15.00 -8.19
N ARG A 71 -8.87 15.28 -7.53
CA ARG A 71 -10.19 15.05 -8.13
C ARG A 71 -10.57 16.26 -8.97
N SER A 72 -10.79 16.06 -10.27
CA SER A 72 -11.41 17.09 -11.10
C SER A 72 -12.89 17.21 -10.71
N PRO A 73 -13.42 18.41 -10.42
CA PRO A 73 -14.81 18.60 -10.01
C PRO A 73 -15.86 18.38 -11.11
N ASP A 74 -15.56 17.64 -12.19
CA ASP A 74 -16.41 17.50 -13.40
C ASP A 74 -16.79 16.04 -13.73
N SER A 75 -17.22 15.25 -12.74
CA SER A 75 -17.68 13.86 -12.98
C SER A 75 -19.10 13.57 -12.52
N THR A 76 -19.92 14.59 -12.25
CA THR A 76 -21.37 14.42 -12.07
C THR A 76 -22.01 14.12 -13.43
N GLN A 77 -21.76 12.93 -13.95
CA GLN A 77 -22.57 12.38 -15.03
C GLN A 77 -23.95 12.10 -14.41
N PRO A 78 -25.04 12.71 -14.92
CA PRO A 78 -26.37 12.41 -14.42
C PRO A 78 -26.62 10.93 -14.68
N ARG A 79 -26.69 10.13 -13.60
CA ARG A 79 -27.18 8.75 -13.70
C ARG A 79 -28.60 8.84 -14.22
N CYS A 80 -28.82 8.51 -15.49
CA CYS A 80 -30.16 8.23 -15.98
C CYS A 80 -30.68 7.03 -15.18
N LEU A 81 -31.62 7.31 -14.28
CA LEU A 81 -32.50 6.30 -13.71
C LEU A 81 -33.37 5.74 -14.85
N PRO A 82 -33.73 4.44 -14.80
CA PRO A 82 -34.59 3.80 -15.80
C PRO A 82 -36.01 4.36 -15.79
#